data_AF-A0A7J9ZY93-F1
#
_entry.id   AF-A0A7J9ZY93-F1
#
_cell.length_a   1.000
_cell.length_b   1.000
_cell.length_c   1.000
_cell.angle_alpha   90.00
_cell.angle_beta   90.00
_cell.angle_gamma   90.00
#
_symmetry.space_group_name_H-M   'P 1'
#
loop_
_entity.id
_entity.type
_entity.pdbx_description
1 polymer ?
#
loop_
_entity_poly.entity_id
_entity_poly.type
_entity_poly.pdbx_seq_one_letter_code
_entity_poly.pdbx_strand_id
1 'polypeptide(L)'
;MGPSRRPGPACPPSPPRCRAYARGLNEIKTLGPATGSTRTRDQTEAAIWWDDPRLVEWPIKRRLATTHRLGDLGSARMFAMVDVAAADALISCYKEKKRWRFWRPVTAIPLADTDGNPATVADPDWTPLRITAPSAEYPSGHACFTSATMAGLRKFFGRDDLSISAFSADSGTTRRYDSLSEANTELIEARIWAGVHYRFAAEDGNPLGAAAAREVLGNAFGRRGD
;
A
#
# COMPACT_ATOMS: atom_id res chain seq x y z
N MET A 1 -0.68 11.82 -26.55
CA MET A 1 -0.19 11.53 -25.18
C MET A 1 1.12 10.77 -25.31
N GLY A 2 2.25 11.36 -24.89
CA GLY A 2 3.54 10.66 -24.90
C GLY A 2 3.53 9.49 -23.93
N PRO A 3 4.43 8.50 -24.08
CA PRO A 3 4.46 7.34 -23.19
C PRO A 3 4.67 7.81 -21.75
N SER A 4 3.64 7.63 -20.93
CA SER A 4 3.71 7.80 -19.47
C SER A 4 4.92 7.02 -18.97
N ARG A 5 5.88 7.72 -18.34
CA ARG A 5 7.01 7.09 -17.67
C ARG A 5 6.43 6.07 -16.68
N ARG A 6 6.64 4.77 -16.95
CA ARG A 6 6.30 3.73 -15.98
C ARG A 6 7.07 4.01 -14.68
N PRO A 7 6.42 3.98 -13.51
CA PRO A 7 7.10 4.21 -12.25
C PRO A 7 8.14 3.10 -12.02
N GLY A 8 9.41 3.46 -12.14
CA GLY A 8 10.52 2.64 -11.65
C GLY A 8 10.93 3.13 -10.27
N PRO A 9 11.56 2.27 -9.44
CA PRO A 9 12.02 2.69 -8.13
C PRO A 9 12.93 3.91 -8.29
N ALA A 10 12.86 4.83 -7.31
CA ALA A 10 13.61 6.08 -7.32
C ALA A 10 15.09 5.89 -7.74
N CYS A 11 15.70 4.74 -7.41
CA CYS A 11 16.80 4.12 -8.16
C CYS A 11 16.78 2.57 -7.97
N PRO A 12 17.50 1.80 -8.81
CA PRO A 12 17.88 0.42 -8.51
C PRO A 12 18.75 0.31 -7.22
N PRO A 13 18.84 -0.87 -6.58
CA PRO A 13 19.61 -1.08 -5.34
C PRO A 13 21.14 -0.91 -5.49
N SER A 14 21.67 -0.65 -6.69
CA SER A 14 23.08 -0.30 -6.94
C SER A 14 23.11 0.85 -7.96
N PRO A 15 23.89 1.95 -7.80
CA PRO A 15 25.31 2.08 -7.37
C PRO A 15 25.51 3.15 -6.24
N PRO A 16 26.75 3.53 -5.78
CA PRO A 16 27.04 4.09 -4.44
C PRO A 16 26.55 5.52 -4.16
N ARG A 17 25.58 6.02 -4.94
CA ARG A 17 25.08 7.40 -4.88
C ARG A 17 23.56 7.49 -4.75
N CYS A 18 22.84 6.38 -4.58
CA CYS A 18 21.40 6.47 -4.39
C CYS A 18 21.06 6.97 -2.98
N ARG A 19 20.96 8.29 -2.86
CA ARG A 19 20.52 8.96 -1.63
C ARG A 19 19.07 8.61 -1.29
N ALA A 20 18.21 8.35 -2.27
CA ALA A 20 16.82 7.98 -2.02
C ALA A 20 16.71 6.60 -1.34
N TYR A 21 17.49 5.63 -1.79
CA TYR A 21 17.56 4.31 -1.18
C TYR A 21 18.13 4.38 0.25
N ALA A 22 19.27 5.06 0.46
CA ALA A 22 19.84 5.21 1.80
C ALA A 22 18.86 5.88 2.77
N ARG A 23 18.14 6.93 2.33
CA ARG A 23 17.09 7.57 3.14
C ARG A 23 15.98 6.58 3.50
N GLY A 24 15.45 5.85 2.52
CA GLY A 24 14.38 4.87 2.76
C GLY A 24 14.82 3.72 3.67
N LEU A 25 16.05 3.22 3.50
CA LEU A 25 16.60 2.19 4.36
C LEU A 25 16.77 2.68 5.79
N ASN A 26 17.39 3.85 5.98
CA ASN A 26 17.61 4.41 7.32
C ASN A 26 16.29 4.78 8.00
N GLU A 27 15.30 5.27 7.25
CA GLU A 27 13.96 5.53 7.76
C GLU A 27 13.30 4.25 8.29
N ILE A 28 13.26 3.16 7.51
CA ILE A 28 12.72 1.88 8.00
C ILE A 28 13.57 1.32 9.13
N LYS A 29 14.89 1.47 9.08
CA LYS A 29 15.77 0.99 10.14
C LYS A 29 15.38 1.60 11.49
N THR A 30 15.02 2.88 11.50
CA THR A 30 14.54 3.59 12.69
C THR A 30 13.07 3.27 13.04
N LEU A 31 12.18 3.27 12.05
CA LEU A 31 10.73 3.23 12.26
C LEU A 31 10.10 1.85 12.11
N GLY A 32 10.78 0.87 11.54
CA GLY A 32 10.27 -0.46 11.23
C GLY A 32 10.62 -1.61 12.18
N PRO A 33 11.58 -1.52 13.14
CA PRO A 33 11.99 -2.70 13.90
C PRO A 33 10.90 -3.17 14.87
N ALA A 34 10.85 -4.46 15.20
CA ALA A 34 9.90 -5.03 16.15
C ALA A 34 10.10 -4.52 17.59
N THR A 35 11.35 -4.27 17.96
CA THR A 35 11.77 -3.74 19.27
C THR A 35 12.66 -2.51 19.08
N GLY A 36 12.70 -1.61 20.06
CA GLY A 36 13.58 -0.44 20.03
C GLY A 36 13.23 0.65 18.98
N SER A 37 12.04 0.58 18.36
CA SER A 37 11.58 1.59 17.40
C SER A 37 11.23 2.92 18.06
N THR A 38 11.36 4.02 17.31
CA THR A 38 10.90 5.36 17.73
C THR A 38 9.42 5.62 17.42
N ARG A 39 8.70 4.62 16.90
CA ARG A 39 7.26 4.72 16.63
C ARG A 39 6.48 5.09 17.88
N THR A 40 5.44 5.92 17.71
CA THR A 40 4.41 6.07 18.74
C THR A 40 3.56 4.81 18.86
N ARG A 41 2.78 4.72 19.93
CA ARG A 41 1.80 3.64 20.11
C ARG A 41 0.78 3.60 18.96
N ASP A 42 0.27 4.76 18.54
CA ASP A 42 -0.69 4.85 17.44
C ASP A 42 -0.07 4.40 16.11
N GLN A 43 1.18 4.76 15.82
CA GLN A 43 1.89 4.28 14.61
C GLN A 43 2.05 2.76 14.59
N THR A 44 2.33 2.16 15.75
CA THR A 44 2.43 0.70 15.89
C THR A 44 1.06 0.04 15.68
N GLU A 45 0.00 0.63 16.24
CA GLU A 45 -1.37 0.16 16.05
C GLU A 45 -1.81 0.26 14.58
N ALA A 46 -1.58 1.40 13.93
CA ALA A 46 -1.87 1.60 12.51
C ALA A 46 -1.12 0.61 11.62
N ALA A 47 0.16 0.36 11.91
CA ALA A 47 0.96 -0.64 11.19
C ALA A 47 0.37 -2.06 11.28
N ILE A 48 -0.14 -2.44 12.45
CA ILE A 48 -0.79 -3.74 12.67
C ILE A 48 -2.17 -3.76 12.00
N TRP A 49 -2.94 -2.68 12.12
CA TRP A 49 -4.30 -2.55 11.57
C TRP A 49 -4.30 -2.64 10.04
N TRP A 50 -3.40 -1.92 9.37
CA TRP A 50 -3.24 -1.95 7.91
C TRP A 50 -2.58 -3.23 7.38
N ASP A 51 -2.10 -4.10 8.26
CA ASP A 51 -1.47 -5.39 7.92
C ASP A 51 -2.28 -6.58 8.47
N ASP A 52 -3.55 -6.35 8.80
CA ASP A 52 -4.48 -7.41 9.20
C ASP A 52 -4.74 -8.34 8.00
N PRO A 53 -4.44 -9.65 8.11
CA PRO A 53 -4.57 -10.59 7.00
C PRO A 53 -6.02 -10.81 6.53
N ARG A 54 -7.01 -10.31 7.29
CA ARG A 54 -8.45 -10.39 6.95
C ARG A 54 -8.90 -9.26 6.02
N LEU A 55 -8.00 -8.34 5.67
CA LEU A 55 -8.24 -7.17 4.80
C LEU A 55 -9.34 -6.25 5.33
N VAL A 56 -8.94 -5.19 6.03
CA VAL A 56 -9.84 -4.15 6.57
C VAL A 56 -10.72 -3.48 5.52
N GLU A 57 -10.33 -3.53 4.24
CA GLU A 57 -11.12 -3.06 3.10
C GLU A 57 -12.44 -3.84 2.93
N TRP A 58 -12.49 -5.12 3.29
CA TRP A 58 -13.71 -5.94 3.20
C TRP A 58 -14.85 -5.39 4.09
N PRO A 59 -14.67 -5.23 5.41
CA PRO A 59 -15.70 -4.63 6.26
C PRO A 59 -15.97 -3.16 5.90
N ILE A 60 -14.99 -2.40 5.38
CA ILE A 60 -15.23 -1.03 4.87
C ILE A 60 -16.25 -1.05 3.73
N LYS A 61 -16.04 -1.87 2.69
CA LYS A 61 -16.98 -1.99 1.55
C LYS A 61 -18.37 -2.39 2.03
N ARG A 62 -18.46 -3.40 2.91
CA ARG A 62 -19.74 -3.88 3.46
C ARG A 62 -20.49 -2.77 4.20
N ARG A 63 -19.77 -2.00 5.02
CA ARG A 63 -20.35 -0.88 5.78
C ARG A 63 -20.81 0.24 4.87
N LEU A 64 -20.07 0.59 3.84
CA LEU A 64 -20.50 1.59 2.87
C LEU A 64 -21.78 1.16 2.15
N ALA A 65 -21.90 -0.09 1.74
CA ALA A 65 -23.11 -0.61 1.11
C ALA A 65 -24.34 -0.47 2.02
N THR A 66 -24.21 -0.80 3.32
CA THR A 66 -25.33 -0.69 4.26
C THR A 66 -25.63 0.74 4.68
N THR A 67 -24.61 1.56 4.98
CA THR A 67 -24.76 2.95 5.39
C THR A 67 -25.39 3.81 4.30
N HIS A 68 -25.06 3.56 3.02
CA HIS A 68 -25.67 4.23 1.87
C HIS A 68 -26.92 3.54 1.33
N ARG A 69 -27.42 2.50 2.02
CA ARG A 69 -28.65 1.76 1.69
C ARG A 69 -28.68 1.28 0.22
N LEU A 70 -27.56 0.76 -0.27
CA LEU A 70 -27.50 0.20 -1.61
C LEU A 70 -28.38 -1.06 -1.67
N GLY A 71 -29.33 -1.10 -2.60
CA GLY A 71 -30.05 -2.34 -2.92
C GLY A 71 -29.13 -3.39 -3.56
N ASP A 72 -29.62 -4.62 -3.75
CA ASP A 72 -28.81 -5.77 -4.19
C ASP A 72 -27.98 -5.49 -5.45
N LEU A 73 -28.61 -4.92 -6.49
CA LEU A 73 -27.92 -4.58 -7.74
C LEU A 73 -26.88 -3.46 -7.55
N GLY A 74 -27.15 -2.49 -6.67
CA GLY A 74 -26.22 -1.41 -6.35
C GLY A 74 -25.01 -1.92 -5.59
N SER A 75 -25.24 -2.79 -4.60
CA SER A 75 -24.19 -3.48 -3.85
C SER A 75 -23.35 -4.35 -4.78
N ALA A 76 -23.97 -5.21 -5.59
CA ALA A 76 -23.28 -6.06 -6.54
C ALA A 76 -22.41 -5.24 -7.52
N ARG A 77 -22.93 -4.12 -8.04
CA ARG A 77 -22.16 -3.23 -8.91
C ARG A 77 -20.98 -2.59 -8.19
N MET A 78 -21.15 -2.10 -6.96
CA MET A 78 -20.07 -1.51 -6.17
C MET A 78 -18.95 -2.53 -5.92
N PHE A 79 -19.30 -3.72 -5.43
CA PHE A 79 -18.32 -4.79 -5.19
C PHE A 79 -17.61 -5.20 -6.48
N ALA A 80 -18.34 -5.41 -7.58
CA ALA A 80 -17.74 -5.76 -8.86
C ALA A 80 -16.76 -4.69 -9.37
N MET A 81 -17.13 -3.41 -9.31
CA MET A 81 -16.25 -2.31 -9.71
C MET A 81 -14.97 -2.29 -8.89
N VAL A 82 -15.09 -2.39 -7.56
CA VAL A 82 -13.97 -2.28 -6.64
C VAL A 82 -13.04 -3.50 -6.74
N ASP A 83 -13.60 -4.71 -6.76
CA ASP A 83 -12.81 -5.94 -6.70
C ASP A 83 -12.12 -6.28 -8.02
N VAL A 84 -12.74 -5.99 -9.17
CA VAL A 84 -12.09 -6.13 -10.48
C VAL A 84 -10.95 -5.09 -10.62
N ALA A 85 -11.18 -3.85 -10.19
CA ALA A 85 -10.14 -2.82 -10.19
C ALA A 85 -8.95 -3.18 -9.29
N ALA A 86 -9.22 -3.72 -8.09
CA ALA A 86 -8.19 -4.15 -7.15
C ALA A 86 -7.38 -5.35 -7.69
N ALA A 87 -8.04 -6.30 -8.37
CA ALA A 87 -7.37 -7.43 -9.01
C ALA A 87 -6.37 -6.99 -10.08
N ASP A 88 -6.78 -6.11 -11.01
CA ASP A 88 -5.89 -5.61 -12.08
C ASP A 88 -4.76 -4.72 -11.55
N ALA A 89 -5.02 -3.97 -10.48
CA ALA A 89 -3.99 -3.24 -9.76
C ALA A 89 -2.92 -4.19 -9.18
N LEU A 90 -3.32 -5.30 -8.55
CA LEU A 90 -2.39 -6.30 -8.04
C LEU A 90 -1.61 -7.00 -9.16
N ILE A 91 -2.26 -7.36 -10.28
CA ILE A 91 -1.57 -7.93 -11.45
C ILE A 91 -0.48 -6.98 -11.96
N SER A 92 -0.81 -5.69 -12.09
CA SER A 92 0.13 -4.64 -12.50
C SER A 92 1.28 -4.47 -11.50
N CYS A 93 0.95 -4.46 -10.21
CA CYS A 93 1.91 -4.34 -9.11
C CYS A 93 2.90 -5.52 -9.08
N TYR A 94 2.40 -6.75 -9.22
CA TYR A 94 3.23 -7.96 -9.22
C TYR A 94 4.08 -8.11 -10.48
N LYS A 95 3.63 -7.56 -11.61
CA LYS A 95 4.47 -7.42 -12.81
C LYS A 95 5.71 -6.56 -12.53
N GLU A 96 5.54 -5.45 -11.82
CA GLU A 96 6.66 -4.59 -11.42
C GLU A 96 7.53 -5.26 -10.34
N LYS A 97 6.94 -5.95 -9.36
CA LYS A 97 7.71 -6.78 -8.39
C LYS A 97 8.60 -7.80 -9.09
N LYS A 98 8.09 -8.49 -10.10
CA LYS A 98 8.86 -9.46 -10.90
C LYS A 98 9.95 -8.79 -11.74
N ARG A 99 9.69 -7.57 -12.23
CA ARG A 99 10.63 -6.79 -13.03
C ARG A 99 11.82 -6.31 -12.20
N TRP A 100 11.54 -5.70 -11.06
CA TRP A 100 12.56 -5.01 -10.26
C TRP A 100 13.26 -5.91 -9.24
N ARG A 101 12.55 -6.93 -8.70
CA ARG A 101 13.09 -7.89 -7.73
C ARG A 101 13.84 -7.22 -6.57
N PHE A 102 13.36 -6.04 -6.16
CA PHE A 102 13.99 -5.26 -5.10
C PHE A 102 13.92 -6.04 -3.78
N TRP A 103 15.03 -6.09 -3.03
CA TRP A 103 15.09 -6.82 -1.76
C TRP A 103 14.30 -6.14 -0.65
N ARG A 104 13.82 -6.94 0.31
CA ARG A 104 13.03 -6.47 1.44
C ARG A 104 13.91 -5.87 2.54
N PRO A 105 13.38 -4.97 3.39
CA PRO A 105 14.13 -4.41 4.51
C PRO A 105 14.71 -5.45 5.46
N VAL A 106 13.98 -6.55 5.72
CA VAL A 106 14.44 -7.69 6.54
C VAL A 106 15.70 -8.37 6.00
N THR A 107 16.01 -8.20 4.72
CA THR A 107 17.25 -8.69 4.10
C THR A 107 18.26 -7.55 3.95
N ALA A 108 17.80 -6.39 3.48
CA ALA A 108 18.65 -5.26 3.16
C ALA A 108 19.33 -4.63 4.38
N ILE A 109 18.64 -4.52 5.52
CA ILE A 109 19.18 -3.87 6.72
C ILE A 109 20.27 -4.74 7.37
N PRO A 110 20.08 -6.06 7.58
CA PRO A 110 21.15 -6.92 8.07
C PRO A 110 22.37 -7.00 7.15
N LEU A 111 22.18 -6.85 5.83
CA LEU A 111 23.23 -6.96 4.82
C LEU A 111 23.63 -5.60 4.21
N ALA A 112 23.36 -4.49 4.89
CA ALA A 112 23.59 -3.17 4.32
C ALA A 112 25.08 -2.87 4.08
N ASP A 113 26.00 -3.60 4.71
CA ASP A 113 27.44 -3.56 4.42
C ASP A 113 27.81 -4.16 3.05
N THR A 114 26.91 -4.92 2.44
CA THR A 114 27.09 -5.56 1.12
C THR A 114 26.51 -4.77 -0.05
N ASP A 115 25.76 -3.69 0.21
CA ASP A 115 25.05 -2.93 -0.81
C ASP A 115 25.92 -1.89 -1.56
N GLY A 116 27.15 -1.66 -1.07
CA GLY A 116 28.11 -0.71 -1.62
C GLY A 116 27.78 0.76 -1.37
N ASN A 117 26.87 1.08 -0.45
CA ASN A 117 26.43 2.43 -0.13
C ASN A 117 26.99 2.89 1.23
N PRO A 118 27.91 3.86 1.28
CA PRO A 118 28.51 4.30 2.55
C PRO A 118 27.52 5.02 3.49
N ALA A 119 26.31 5.35 3.01
CA ALA A 119 25.26 5.98 3.80
C ALA A 119 24.28 4.98 4.44
N THR A 120 24.50 3.68 4.27
CA THR A 120 23.75 2.61 4.93
C THR A 120 24.70 1.88 5.88
N VAL A 121 24.17 1.37 6.99
CA VAL A 121 24.95 0.66 8.02
C VAL A 121 24.19 -0.61 8.37
N ALA A 122 24.88 -1.74 8.37
CA ALA A 122 24.28 -3.02 8.72
C ALA A 122 23.73 -3.01 10.16
N ASP A 123 22.68 -3.79 10.38
CA ASP A 123 22.18 -4.14 11.71
C ASP A 123 21.72 -5.59 11.68
N PRO A 124 22.61 -6.53 12.03
CA PRO A 124 22.36 -7.97 11.92
C PRO A 124 21.18 -8.46 12.74
N ASP A 125 20.82 -7.77 13.83
CA ASP A 125 19.75 -8.14 14.75
C ASP A 125 18.41 -7.48 14.38
N TRP A 126 18.39 -6.65 13.34
CA TRP A 126 17.19 -5.95 12.90
C TRP A 126 16.11 -6.92 12.41
N THR A 127 14.92 -6.82 12.99
CA THR A 127 13.72 -7.59 12.56
C THR A 127 12.52 -6.66 12.42
N PRO A 128 11.67 -6.81 11.39
CA PRO A 128 10.53 -5.93 11.16
C PRO A 128 9.40 -6.18 12.18
N LEU A 129 8.59 -5.15 12.46
CA LEU A 129 7.39 -5.28 13.29
C LEU A 129 6.41 -6.32 12.75
N ARG A 130 6.23 -6.39 11.42
CA ARG A 130 5.31 -7.32 10.76
C ARG A 130 6.07 -8.33 9.90
N ILE A 131 5.46 -9.50 9.76
CA ILE A 131 6.02 -10.59 8.95
C ILE A 131 6.12 -10.11 7.49
N THR A 132 7.32 -10.23 6.93
CA THR A 132 7.57 -9.84 5.55
C THR A 132 6.98 -10.88 4.60
N ALA A 133 6.10 -10.45 3.70
CA ALA A 133 5.52 -11.32 2.67
C ALA A 133 6.60 -11.89 1.72
N PRO A 134 6.46 -13.14 1.23
CA PRO A 134 7.43 -13.79 0.35
C PRO A 134 7.33 -13.29 -1.10
N SER A 135 7.50 -11.98 -1.29
CA SER A 135 7.50 -11.31 -2.59
C SER A 135 8.55 -10.19 -2.62
N ALA A 136 9.01 -9.82 -3.81
CA ALA A 136 9.90 -8.68 -3.98
C ALA A 136 9.29 -7.39 -3.39
N GLU A 137 10.13 -6.48 -2.97
CA GLU A 137 9.76 -5.29 -2.21
C GLU A 137 9.00 -4.29 -3.09
N TYR A 138 9.57 -3.89 -4.23
CA TYR A 138 9.05 -2.75 -5.00
C TYR A 138 8.06 -3.17 -6.11
N PRO A 139 6.92 -2.48 -6.30
CA PRO A 139 6.33 -1.49 -5.39
C PRO A 139 5.52 -2.16 -4.26
N SER A 140 5.01 -1.38 -3.31
CA SER A 140 4.19 -1.90 -2.21
C SER A 140 2.87 -2.49 -2.72
N GLY A 141 2.67 -3.79 -2.44
CA GLY A 141 1.45 -4.50 -2.85
C GLY A 141 0.20 -3.97 -2.16
N HIS A 142 0.31 -3.66 -0.87
CA HIS A 142 -0.78 -3.04 -0.11
C HIS A 142 -1.13 -1.65 -0.65
N ALA A 143 -0.12 -0.82 -0.98
CA ALA A 143 -0.39 0.49 -1.58
C ALA A 143 -1.10 0.37 -2.93
N CYS A 144 -0.72 -0.58 -3.78
CA CYS A 144 -1.44 -0.87 -5.03
C CYS A 144 -2.90 -1.29 -4.77
N PHE A 145 -3.12 -2.21 -3.83
CA PHE A 145 -4.45 -2.77 -3.54
C PHE A 145 -5.40 -1.76 -2.89
N THR A 146 -4.96 -1.11 -1.82
CA THR A 146 -5.78 -0.15 -1.07
C THR A 146 -6.10 1.06 -1.94
N SER A 147 -5.13 1.60 -2.69
CA SER A 147 -5.38 2.74 -3.58
C SER A 147 -6.38 2.43 -4.70
N ALA A 148 -6.32 1.22 -5.29
CA ALA A 148 -7.28 0.76 -6.27
C ALA A 148 -8.68 0.59 -5.67
N THR A 149 -8.74 0.05 -4.45
CA THR A 149 -9.99 -0.08 -3.69
C THR A 149 -10.63 1.30 -3.45
N MET A 150 -9.84 2.25 -2.95
CA MET A 150 -10.29 3.62 -2.70
C MET A 150 -10.68 4.34 -3.99
N ALA A 151 -9.95 4.14 -5.09
CA ALA A 151 -10.31 4.70 -6.40
C ALA A 151 -11.64 4.12 -6.92
N GLY A 152 -11.88 2.82 -6.74
CA GLY A 152 -13.14 2.16 -7.09
C GLY A 152 -14.33 2.70 -6.29
N LEU A 153 -14.17 2.84 -4.97
CA LEU A 153 -15.18 3.44 -4.09
C LEU A 153 -15.46 4.89 -4.48
N ARG A 154 -14.41 5.69 -4.70
CA ARG A 154 -14.53 7.08 -5.15
C ARG A 154 -15.27 7.19 -6.47
N LYS A 155 -14.98 6.32 -7.43
CA LYS A 155 -15.65 6.29 -8.74
C LYS A 155 -17.13 5.90 -8.61
N PHE A 156 -17.45 4.94 -7.75
CA PHE A 156 -18.84 4.49 -7.54
C PHE A 156 -19.69 5.57 -6.87
N PHE A 157 -19.21 6.16 -5.76
CA PHE A 157 -19.94 7.17 -5.00
C PHE A 157 -19.81 8.59 -5.56
N GLY A 158 -18.86 8.83 -6.48
CA GLY A 158 -18.62 10.12 -7.11
C GLY A 158 -17.99 11.18 -6.20
N ARG A 159 -17.43 10.77 -5.05
CA ARG A 159 -16.89 11.67 -4.02
C ARG A 159 -15.81 10.99 -3.18
N ASP A 160 -14.99 11.79 -2.51
CA ASP A 160 -13.85 11.33 -1.68
C ASP A 160 -14.14 11.35 -0.17
N ASP A 161 -14.97 12.29 0.26
CA ASP A 161 -15.43 12.52 1.64
C ASP A 161 -16.48 11.47 2.04
N LEU A 162 -16.03 10.21 2.02
CA LEU A 162 -16.73 9.05 2.57
C LEU A 162 -16.11 8.70 3.92
N SER A 163 -16.88 8.81 5.00
CA SER A 163 -16.45 8.31 6.30
C SER A 163 -16.38 6.78 6.28
N ILE A 164 -15.19 6.24 6.50
CA ILE A 164 -14.92 4.79 6.53
C ILE A 164 -14.39 4.37 7.90
N SER A 165 -14.71 3.15 8.30
CA SER A 165 -14.24 2.60 9.57
C SER A 165 -14.30 1.08 9.55
N ALA A 166 -13.28 0.44 10.11
CA ALA A 166 -13.23 -1.00 10.29
C ALA A 166 -12.47 -1.39 11.57
N PHE A 167 -12.90 -2.51 12.15
CA PHE A 167 -12.19 -3.19 13.21
C PHE A 167 -11.16 -4.15 12.62
N SER A 168 -9.96 -4.18 13.19
CA SER A 168 -8.93 -5.18 12.92
C SER A 168 -8.81 -6.08 14.15
N ALA A 169 -8.87 -7.39 13.93
CA ALA A 169 -8.70 -8.36 15.00
C ALA A 169 -7.22 -8.49 15.41
N ASP A 170 -6.28 -8.19 14.50
CA ASP A 170 -4.84 -8.22 14.79
C ASP A 170 -4.39 -7.07 15.70
N SER A 171 -4.92 -5.86 15.48
CA SER A 171 -4.64 -4.71 16.36
C SER A 171 -5.56 -4.66 17.57
N GLY A 172 -6.73 -5.31 17.50
CA GLY A 172 -7.79 -5.22 18.49
C GLY A 172 -8.47 -3.85 18.51
N THR A 173 -8.30 -3.02 17.47
CA THR A 173 -8.82 -1.65 17.43
C THR A 173 -9.67 -1.37 16.19
N THR A 174 -10.46 -0.30 16.30
CA THR A 174 -11.24 0.25 15.19
C THR A 174 -10.61 1.56 14.77
N ARG A 175 -10.21 1.67 13.50
CA ARG A 175 -9.80 2.96 12.91
C ARG A 175 -10.95 3.57 12.12
N ARG A 176 -10.95 4.89 12.03
CA ARG A 176 -11.95 5.69 11.31
C ARG A 176 -11.22 6.81 10.56
N TYR A 177 -11.68 7.07 9.35
CA TYR A 177 -11.24 8.18 8.51
C TYR A 177 -12.47 8.89 7.96
N ASP A 178 -12.35 10.18 7.68
CA ASP A 178 -13.42 11.01 7.13
C ASP A 178 -13.35 11.11 5.60
N SER A 179 -12.26 10.64 4.99
CA SER A 179 -12.15 10.49 3.53
C SER A 179 -11.33 9.27 3.11
N LEU A 180 -11.49 8.87 1.85
CA LEU A 180 -10.68 7.79 1.25
C LEU A 180 -9.22 8.24 1.06
N SER A 181 -8.99 9.53 0.77
CA SER A 181 -7.64 10.09 0.66
C SER A 181 -6.89 10.07 1.99
N GLU A 182 -7.57 10.40 3.10
CA GLU A 182 -6.99 10.34 4.45
C GLU A 182 -6.54 8.92 4.80
N ALA A 183 -7.38 7.92 4.53
CA ALA A 183 -7.03 6.52 4.75
C ALA A 183 -5.80 6.08 3.93
N ASN A 184 -5.69 6.52 2.66
CA ASN A 184 -4.50 6.23 1.85
C ASN A 184 -3.23 6.90 2.40
N THR A 185 -3.33 8.13 2.94
CA THR A 185 -2.19 8.81 3.56
C THR A 185 -1.63 8.00 4.72
N GLU A 186 -2.48 7.49 5.61
CA GLU A 186 -2.02 6.66 6.72
C GLU A 186 -1.50 5.30 6.25
N LEU A 187 -2.15 4.67 5.25
CA LEU A 187 -1.68 3.41 4.70
C LEU A 187 -0.23 3.52 4.22
N ILE A 188 0.13 4.60 3.51
CA ILE A 188 1.50 4.80 3.03
C ILE A 188 2.47 4.72 4.20
N GLU A 189 2.22 5.48 5.27
CA GLU A 189 3.06 5.48 6.48
C GLU A 189 3.10 4.12 7.18
N ALA A 190 1.94 3.45 7.30
CA ALA A 190 1.79 2.18 7.99
C ALA A 190 2.69 1.08 7.41
N ARG A 191 3.02 1.14 6.12
CA ARG A 191 3.93 0.17 5.51
C ARG A 191 5.40 0.36 5.92
N ILE A 192 5.81 1.61 6.21
CA ILE A 192 7.12 1.94 6.80
C ILE A 192 7.12 1.50 8.26
N TRP A 193 6.10 1.87 9.03
CA TRP A 193 5.98 1.52 10.45
C TRP A 193 5.97 0.01 10.69
N ALA A 194 5.35 -0.76 9.78
CA ALA A 194 5.37 -2.22 9.80
C ALA A 194 6.75 -2.84 9.50
N GLY A 195 7.70 -2.06 8.98
CA GLY A 195 9.04 -2.52 8.62
C GLY A 195 9.11 -3.32 7.32
N VAL A 196 8.08 -3.26 6.47
CA VAL A 196 7.93 -4.19 5.33
C VAL A 196 8.11 -3.54 3.96
N HIS A 197 8.02 -2.21 3.85
CA HIS A 197 8.21 -1.48 2.60
C HIS A 197 8.92 -0.15 2.78
N TYR A 198 9.72 0.24 1.78
CA TYR A 198 10.28 1.59 1.70
C TYR A 198 9.19 2.59 1.33
N ARG A 199 9.36 3.83 1.81
CA ARG A 199 8.47 4.94 1.49
C ARG A 199 8.26 5.09 0.00
N PHE A 200 9.34 5.08 -0.79
CA PHE A 200 9.22 5.17 -2.25
C PHE A 200 8.38 4.02 -2.85
N ALA A 201 8.44 2.81 -2.30
CA ALA A 201 7.64 1.69 -2.80
C ALA A 201 6.16 1.87 -2.50
N ALA A 202 5.82 2.48 -1.35
CA ALA A 202 4.45 2.85 -1.01
C ALA A 202 3.94 4.04 -1.85
N GLU A 203 4.76 5.09 -1.98
CA GLU A 203 4.47 6.29 -2.77
C GLU A 203 4.34 6.02 -4.26
N ASP A 204 5.10 5.09 -4.83
CA ASP A 204 4.99 4.69 -6.25
C ASP A 204 3.88 3.65 -6.47
N GLY A 205 3.64 2.78 -5.49
CA GLY A 205 2.57 1.77 -5.55
C GLY A 205 1.16 2.37 -5.51
N ASN A 206 0.97 3.42 -4.72
CA ASN A 206 -0.31 4.12 -4.58
C ASN A 206 -0.85 4.72 -5.90
N PRO A 207 -0.11 5.52 -6.68
CA PRO A 207 -0.57 6.01 -7.98
C PRO A 207 -0.65 4.91 -9.03
N LEU A 208 0.18 3.85 -8.95
CA LEU A 208 0.08 2.70 -9.85
C LEU A 208 -1.28 1.98 -9.68
N GLY A 209 -1.67 1.66 -8.45
CA GLY A 209 -2.95 1.02 -8.16
C GLY A 209 -4.14 1.89 -8.55
N ALA A 210 -4.10 3.18 -8.19
CA ALA A 210 -5.13 4.13 -8.58
C ALA A 210 -5.24 4.30 -10.11
N ALA A 211 -4.13 4.27 -10.85
CA ALA A 211 -4.13 4.35 -12.31
C ALA A 211 -4.73 3.10 -12.95
N ALA A 212 -4.36 1.90 -12.48
CA ALA A 212 -4.95 0.64 -12.94
C ALA A 212 -6.47 0.63 -12.70
N ALA A 213 -6.92 1.06 -11.52
CA ALA A 213 -8.34 1.16 -11.23
C ALA A 213 -9.08 2.12 -12.18
N ARG A 214 -8.51 3.31 -12.45
CA ARG A 214 -9.13 4.26 -13.40
C ARG A 214 -9.26 3.69 -14.81
N GLU A 215 -8.23 3.00 -15.30
CA GLU A 215 -8.23 2.36 -16.62
C GLU A 215 -9.37 1.33 -16.72
N VAL A 216 -9.43 0.39 -15.77
CA VAL A 216 -10.44 -0.67 -15.74
C VAL A 216 -11.85 -0.10 -15.65
N LEU A 217 -12.05 0.87 -14.74
CA LEU A 217 -13.37 1.45 -14.52
C LEU A 217 -13.84 2.34 -15.67
N GLY A 218 -12.91 2.94 -16.42
CA GLY A 218 -13.21 3.68 -17.64
C GLY A 218 -13.67 2.78 -18.80
N ASN A 219 -13.07 1.60 -18.91
CA ASN A 219 -13.28 0.70 -20.05
C ASN A 219 -14.37 -0.36 -19.82
N ALA A 220 -14.47 -0.93 -18.62
CA ALA A 220 -15.33 -2.07 -18.32
C ALA A 220 -16.62 -1.71 -17.55
N PHE A 221 -16.67 -0.54 -16.92
CA PHE A 221 -17.76 -0.12 -16.03
C PHE A 221 -18.43 1.20 -16.42
N GLY A 222 -18.25 1.63 -17.68
CA GLY A 222 -18.97 2.76 -18.26
C GLY A 222 -20.50 2.62 -18.20
N ARG A 223 -21.21 3.73 -18.40
CA ARG A 223 -22.65 3.67 -18.67
C ARG A 223 -22.84 2.97 -20.03
N ARG A 224 -23.86 2.11 -20.15
CA ARG A 224 -24.23 1.58 -21.46
C ARG A 224 -24.90 2.70 -22.26
N GLY A 225 -24.27 3.13 -23.36
CA GLY A 225 -24.91 3.91 -24.43
C GLY A 225 -24.68 5.44 -24.42
N ASP A 226 -23.44 5.87 -24.62
CA ASP A 226 -23.16 7.13 -25.34
C ASP A 226 -22.71 6.75 -26.77
#